data_AF-A0A248YQN7-F1
#
_entry.id   AF-A0A248YQN7-F1
#
_cell.length_a   1.000
_cell.length_b   1.000
_cell.length_c   1.000
_cell.angle_alpha   90.00
_cell.angle_beta   90.00
_cell.angle_gamma   90.00
#
_symmetry.space_group_name_H-M   'P 1'
#
loop_
_entity.id
_entity.type
_entity.pdbx_description
1 polymer ?
#
loop_
_entity_poly.entity_id
_entity_poly.type
_entity_poly.pdbx_seq_one_letter_code
_entity_poly.pdbx_strand_id
1 'polypeptide(L)' 'MVTTVNLPDDLHERLKQLAEHERRSMNATIVVAVEEYVSAHSRRDRVRDLAREVSERDAELLRRLAE' A
#
# COMPACT_ATOMS: atom_id res chain seq x y z
N MET A 1 3.64 -20.66 5.83
CA MET A 1 3.72 -20.13 7.21
C MET A 1 2.33 -19.71 7.62
N VAL A 2 1.96 -19.88 8.89
CA VAL A 2 0.66 -19.42 9.43
C VAL A 2 0.94 -18.21 10.31
N THR A 3 0.25 -17.11 10.05
CA THR A 3 0.38 -15.86 10.81
C THR A 3 -0.95 -15.57 11.48
N THR A 4 -0.95 -15.47 12.81
CA THR A 4 -2.13 -15.11 13.59
C THR A 4 -2.16 -13.60 13.79
N VAL A 5 -3.31 -12.99 13.51
CA VAL A 5 -3.53 -11.55 13.66
C VAL A 5 -4.76 -11.34 14.50
N ASN A 6 -4.68 -10.42 15.48
CA ASN A 6 -5.84 -10.03 16.27
C ASN A 6 -6.65 -9.00 15.50
N LEU A 7 -7.89 -9.33 15.16
CA LEU A 7 -8.83 -8.42 14.53
C LEU A 7 -9.90 -8.01 15.54
N PRO A 8 -10.29 -6.73 15.58
CA PRO A 8 -11.51 -6.32 16.27
C PRO A 8 -12.74 -7.08 15.74
N ASP A 9 -13.69 -7.40 16.61
CA ASP A 9 -14.88 -8.20 16.25
C ASP A 9 -15.67 -7.56 15.11
N ASP A 10 -15.83 -6.24 15.12
CA ASP A 10 -16.50 -5.49 14.05
C ASP A 10 -15.83 -5.66 12.68
N LEU A 11 -14.50 -5.74 12.67
CA LEU A 11 -13.73 -5.93 11.44
C LEU A 11 -13.81 -7.38 10.96
N HIS A 12 -13.82 -8.33 11.89
CA HIS A 12 -14.00 -9.74 11.58
C HIS A 12 -15.34 -9.99 10.87
N GLU A 13 -16.44 -9.45 11.42
CA GLU A 13 -17.77 -9.59 10.82
C GLU A 13 -17.86 -8.96 9.42
N ARG A 14 -17.27 -7.77 9.24
CA ARG A 14 -17.23 -7.12 7.92
C ARG A 14 -16.45 -7.95 6.90
N LEU A 15 -15.30 -8.51 7.28
CA LEU A 15 -14.50 -9.35 6.40
C LEU A 15 -15.20 -10.66 6.07
N LYS A 16 -15.93 -11.24 7.03
CA LYS A 16 -16.73 -12.44 6.82
C LYS A 16 -17.85 -12.18 5.79
N GLN A 17 -18.60 -11.10 5.95
CA GLN A 17 -19.64 -10.69 5.00
C GLN A 17 -19.06 -10.45 3.59
N LEU A 18 -17.90 -9.78 3.51
CA LEU A 18 -17.22 -9.54 2.24
C LEU A 18 -16.78 -10.85 1.58
N ALA A 19 -16.21 -11.78 2.35
CA ALA A 19 -15.78 -13.09 1.85
C ALA A 19 -16.96 -13.91 1.33
N GLU A 20 -18.09 -13.91 2.05
CA GLU A 20 -19.33 -14.55 1.62
C GLU A 20 -19.86 -13.95 0.31
N HIS A 21 -19.90 -12.63 0.21
CA HIS A 21 -20.31 -11.91 -1.00
C HIS A 21 -19.42 -12.24 -2.21
N GLU A 22 -18.11 -12.30 -2.00
CA GLU A 22 -17.14 -12.60 -3.06
C GLU A 22 -16.98 -14.10 -3.35
N ARG A 23 -17.68 -14.98 -2.63
CA ARG A 23 -17.51 -16.45 -2.68
C ARG A 23 -16.05 -16.87 -2.49
N ARG A 24 -15.33 -16.20 -1.58
CA ARG A 24 -13.95 -16.48 -1.24
C ARG A 24 -13.86 -16.93 0.22
N SER A 25 -12.77 -17.61 0.56
CA SER A 25 -12.48 -17.84 1.98
C SER A 25 -12.09 -16.53 2.65
N MET A 26 -12.33 -16.44 3.95
CA MET A 26 -11.93 -15.26 4.74
C MET A 26 -10.42 -15.02 4.65
N ASN A 27 -9.62 -16.08 4.69
CA ASN A 27 -8.17 -15.99 4.51
C ASN A 27 -7.79 -15.43 3.14
N ALA A 28 -8.42 -15.89 2.05
CA ALA A 28 -8.15 -15.37 0.71
C ALA A 28 -8.50 -13.87 0.61
N THR A 29 -9.63 -13.47 1.20
CA THR A 29 -10.06 -12.06 1.24
C THR A 29 -9.07 -11.19 2.02
N ILE A 30 -8.59 -11.66 3.17
CA ILE A 30 -7.58 -10.97 3.98
C ILE A 30 -6.27 -10.82 3.20
N VAL A 31 -5.80 -11.88 2.54
CA VAL A 31 -4.56 -11.84 1.75
C VAL A 31 -4.68 -10.80 0.63
N VAL A 32 -5.76 -10.82 -0.15
CA VAL A 32 -5.99 -9.84 -1.22
C VAL A 32 -6.00 -8.41 -0.68
N ALA A 33 -6.74 -8.15 0.41
CA ALA A 33 -6.80 -6.82 1.00
C ALA A 33 -5.42 -6.33 1.49
N VAL A 34 -4.61 -7.23 2.07
CA VAL A 34 -3.24 -6.91 2.51
C VAL A 34 -2.33 -6.65 1.31
N GLU A 35 -2.40 -7.46 0.26
CA GLU A 35 -1.60 -7.27 -0.97
C GLU A 35 -1.93 -5.95 -1.66
N GLU A 36 -3.22 -5.61 -1.76
CA GLU A 36 -3.66 -4.33 -2.31
C GLU A 36 -3.18 -3.15 -1.47
N TYR A 37 -3.28 -3.24 -0.14
CA TYR A 37 -2.81 -2.19 0.76
C TYR A 37 -1.29 -1.97 0.63
N VAL A 38 -0.50 -3.05 0.66
CA VAL A 38 0.96 -2.99 0.52
C VAL A 38 1.36 -2.43 -0.85
N SER A 39 0.68 -2.85 -1.91
CA SER A 39 0.95 -2.36 -3.27
C SER A 39 0.62 -0.87 -3.42
N ALA A 40 -0.51 -0.44 -2.85
CA ALA A 40 -0.92 0.96 -2.84
C ALA A 40 0.08 1.83 -2.05
N HIS A 41 0.59 1.32 -0.92
CA HIS A 41 1.59 2.04 -0.11
C HIS A 41 2.95 2.12 -0.81
N SER A 42 3.43 0.99 -1.34
CA SER A 42 4.69 0.92 -2.08
C SER A 42 4.71 1.85 -3.29
N ARG A 43 3.58 1.99 -4.00
CA ARG A 43 3.46 2.92 -5.13
C ARG A 43 3.59 4.37 -4.68
N ARG A 44 3.02 4.74 -3.53
CA ARG A 44 3.11 6.11 -2.99
C ARG A 44 4.53 6.46 -2.56
N ASP A 45 5.21 5.54 -1.90
CA ASP A 45 6.60 5.76 -1.46
C ASP A 45 7.52 5.89 -2.66
N ARG A 46 7.35 5.04 -3.68
CA ARG A 46 8.11 5.15 -4.93
C ARG A 46 7.89 6.47 -5.66
N VAL A 47 6.64 6.96 -5.71
CA VAL A 47 6.34 8.29 -6.28
C VAL A 47 7.01 9.41 -5.47
N ARG A 48 7.00 9.31 -4.14
CA ARG A 48 7.64 10.30 -3.26
C ARG A 48 9.16 10.33 -3.45
N ASP A 49 9.79 9.18 -3.61
CA ASP A 49 11.24 9.10 -3.83
C ASP A 49 11.64 9.63 -5.22
N LEU A 50 10.88 9.29 -6.27
CA LEU A 50 11.06 9.86 -7.62
C LEU A 50 10.90 11.39 -7.62
N ALA A 51 9.90 11.91 -6.91
CA ALA A 51 9.69 13.35 -6.80
C ALA A 51 10.87 14.05 -6.09
N ARG A 52 11.46 13.39 -5.09
CA ARG A 52 12.67 13.88 -4.40
C ARG A 52 13.86 13.94 -5.36
N GLU A 53 14.10 12.86 -6.11
CA GLU A 53 15.19 12.77 -7.08
C GLU A 53 15.09 13.84 -8.18
N VAL A 54 13.89 14.05 -8.72
CA VAL A 54 13.64 15.11 -9.72
C VAL A 54 13.90 16.49 -9.12
N SER A 55 13.39 16.76 -7.91
CA SER A 55 13.60 18.05 -7.25
C SER A 55 15.08 18.33 -6.96
N GLU A 56 15.86 17.31 -6.59
CA GLU A 56 17.30 17.44 -6.35
C GLU A 56 18.05 17.72 -7.65
N ARG A 57 17.72 17.02 -8.74
CA ARG A 57 18.29 17.26 -10.07
C ARG A 57 17.97 18.65 -10.60
N ASP A 58 16.73 19.10 -10.44
CA ASP A 58 16.29 20.42 -10.89
C ASP A 58 16.99 21.53 -10.10
N ALA A 59 17.14 21.36 -8.78
CA ALA A 59 17.88 22.30 -7.94
C ALA A 59 19.36 22.40 -8.34
N GLU A 60 19.99 21.28 -8.68
CA GLU A 60 21.38 21.25 -9.16
C GLU A 60 21.52 21.91 -10.54
N LEU A 61 20.58 21.66 -11.46
CA LEU A 61 20.55 22.31 -12.78
C LEU A 61 20.40 23.83 -12.68
N LEU A 62 19.48 24.30 -11.83
CA LEU A 62 19.28 25.73 -11.59
C LEU A 62 20.51 26.37 -10.95
N ARG A 63 21.19 25.68 -10.03
CA ARG A 63 22.45 26.15 -9.44
C ARG A 63 23.52 26.37 -10.51
N ARG A 64 23.72 25.40 -11.40
CA ARG A 64 24.71 25.47 -12.49
C ARG A 64 24.38 26.52 -13.55
N LEU A 65 23.11 26.86 -13.74
CA LEU A 65 22.67 27.90 -14.68
C LEU A 65 22.76 29.32 -14.09
N ALA A 66 22.85 29.43 -12.77
CA ALA A 66 23.01 30.71 -12.07
C ALA A 66 24.48 31.13 -11.93
N GLU A 67 25.42 30.26 -12.31
CA GLU A 67 26.86 30.53 -12.48
C GLU A 67 27.17 31.02 -13.90
#